data_AF-A0A0H5RWN1-F1
#
_entry.id   AF-A0A0H5RWN1-F1
#
_cell.length_a   1.000
_cell.length_b   1.000
_cell.length_c   1.000
_cell.angle_alpha   90.00
_cell.angle_beta   90.00
_cell.angle_gamma   90.00
#
_symmetry.space_group_name_H-M   'P 1'
#
loop_
_entity.id
_entity.type
_entity.pdbx_description
1 polymer ?
#
loop_
_entity_poly.entity_id
_entity_poly.type
_entity_poly.pdbx_seq_one_letter_code
_entity_poly.pdbx_strand_id
1 'polypeptide(L)'
;AMVNSSQYRIKFLNSALHVGILFSSVSFGVIAYLAFYIPNLVQINTDDMWEYCPGVIQSGVASGVGAWLAFVIAFWPIWTYLTPILVTIISIAMILSTNLLPAF
;
A
#
# COMPACT_ATOMS: atom_id res chain seq x y z
N ALA A 1 19.58 20.15 -26.03
CA ALA A 1 19.44 18.73 -25.63
C ALA A 1 19.02 18.54 -24.15
N MET A 2 19.41 19.42 -23.21
CA MET A 2 19.13 19.25 -21.77
C MET A 2 17.65 19.39 -21.33
N VAL A 3 16.82 20.12 -22.09
CA VAL A 3 15.39 20.33 -21.74
C VAL A 3 14.54 19.07 -21.86
N ASN A 4 14.90 18.17 -22.79
CA ASN A 4 14.14 16.94 -23.00
C ASN A 4 14.32 15.94 -21.84
N SER A 5 15.53 15.77 -21.30
CA SER A 5 15.79 14.75 -20.27
C SER A 5 15.09 15.05 -18.94
N SER A 6 14.95 16.33 -18.56
CA SER A 6 14.24 16.70 -17.33
C SER A 6 12.74 16.43 -17.44
N GLN A 7 12.14 16.73 -18.60
CA GLN A 7 10.73 16.47 -18.88
C GLN A 7 10.39 14.96 -18.83
N TYR A 8 11.24 14.10 -19.40
CA TYR A 8 11.05 12.65 -19.31
C TYR A 8 11.16 12.16 -17.86
N ARG A 9 12.10 12.69 -17.08
CA ARG A 9 12.24 12.37 -15.65
C ARG A 9 10.99 12.73 -14.86
N ILE A 10 10.44 13.93 -15.06
CA ILE A 10 9.23 14.38 -14.36
C ILE A 10 8.02 13.52 -14.74
N LYS A 11 7.84 13.20 -16.03
CA LYS A 11 6.76 12.31 -16.48
C LYS A 11 6.87 10.90 -15.87
N PHE A 12 8.09 10.36 -15.80
CA PHE A 12 8.35 9.07 -15.16
C PHE A 12 8.00 9.08 -13.67
N LEU A 13 8.46 10.10 -12.93
CA LEU A 13 8.17 10.25 -11.50
C LEU A 13 6.68 10.42 -11.22
N ASN A 14 5.98 11.21 -12.03
CA ASN A 14 4.52 11.33 -11.94
C ASN A 14 3.86 9.98 -12.19
N SER A 15 4.32 9.20 -13.16
CA SER A 15 3.75 7.87 -13.44
C SER A 15 3.97 6.93 -12.25
N ALA A 16 5.18 6.92 -11.67
CA ALA A 16 5.47 6.16 -10.46
C ALA A 16 4.59 6.58 -9.27
N LEU A 17 4.30 7.88 -9.12
CA LEU A 17 3.41 8.39 -8.09
C LEU A 17 1.96 7.90 -8.28
N HIS A 18 1.43 7.93 -9.51
CA HIS A 18 0.09 7.39 -9.80
C HIS A 18 0.01 5.89 -9.53
N VAL A 19 1.04 5.14 -9.90
CA VAL A 19 1.14 3.71 -9.61
C VAL A 19 1.15 3.46 -8.10
N GLY A 20 1.94 4.22 -7.35
CA GLY A 20 1.98 4.14 -5.89
C GLY A 20 0.62 4.43 -5.25
N ILE A 21 -0.09 5.45 -5.72
CA ILE A 21 -1.45 5.77 -5.26
C ILE A 21 -2.42 4.61 -5.58
N LEU A 22 -2.39 4.07 -6.79
CA LEU A 22 -3.24 2.94 -7.17
C LEU A 22 -3.01 1.73 -6.26
N PHE A 23 -1.76 1.31 -6.08
CA PHE A 23 -1.45 0.20 -5.19
C PHE A 23 -1.83 0.48 -3.72
N SER A 24 -1.63 1.71 -3.25
CA SER A 24 -2.04 2.10 -1.89
C SER A 24 -3.56 2.06 -1.70
N SER A 25 -4.33 2.45 -2.72
CA SER A 25 -5.79 2.39 -2.70
C SER A 25 -6.33 0.96 -2.66
N VAL A 26 -5.66 0.04 -3.37
CA VAL A 26 -5.96 -1.40 -3.30
C VAL A 26 -5.68 -1.93 -1.90
N SER A 27 -4.52 -1.61 -1.32
CA SER A 27 -4.18 -2.02 0.05
C SER A 27 -5.17 -1.46 1.08
N PHE A 28 -5.60 -0.20 0.92
CA PHE A 28 -6.64 0.39 1.77
C PHE A 28 -7.99 -0.32 1.60
N GLY A 29 -8.36 -0.68 0.38
CA GLY A 29 -9.55 -1.49 0.09
C GLY A 29 -9.52 -2.85 0.76
N VAL A 30 -8.37 -3.53 0.77
CA VAL A 30 -8.19 -4.81 1.49
C VAL A 30 -8.36 -4.63 3.00
N ILE A 31 -7.77 -3.58 3.57
CA ILE A 31 -7.93 -3.26 5.00
C ILE A 31 -9.41 -2.97 5.30
N ALA A 32 -10.08 -2.14 4.49
CA ALA A 32 -11.49 -1.82 4.68
C ALA A 32 -12.40 -3.06 4.52
N TYR A 33 -12.06 -3.96 3.60
CA TYR A 33 -12.76 -5.23 3.42
C TYR A 33 -12.66 -6.11 4.68
N LEU A 34 -11.45 -6.28 5.22
CA LEU A 34 -11.22 -7.06 6.45
C LEU A 34 -11.83 -6.38 7.68
N ALA A 35 -11.67 -5.07 7.80
CA ALA A 35 -12.07 -4.28 8.97
C ALA A 35 -13.57 -4.02 9.07
N PHE A 36 -14.24 -3.77 7.94
CA PHE A 36 -15.64 -3.34 7.92
C PHE A 36 -16.55 -4.34 7.23
N TYR A 37 -16.17 -4.87 6.07
CA TYR A 37 -17.08 -5.68 5.25
C TYR A 37 -17.33 -7.06 5.85
N ILE A 38 -16.27 -7.80 6.21
CA ILE A 38 -16.41 -9.13 6.84
C ILE A 38 -17.25 -9.06 8.14
N PRO A 39 -16.92 -8.23 9.15
CA PRO A 39 -17.63 -8.26 10.42
C PRO A 39 -19.06 -7.72 10.34
N ASN A 40 -19.34 -6.71 9.51
CA ASN A 40 -20.66 -6.06 9.52
C ASN A 40 -21.64 -6.62 8.48
N LEU A 41 -21.16 -7.12 7.33
CA LEU A 41 -22.03 -7.48 6.20
C LEU A 41 -22.10 -8.98 5.95
N VAL A 42 -20.98 -9.70 6.07
CA VAL A 42 -20.92 -11.12 5.66
C VAL A 42 -21.03 -12.07 6.85
N GLN A 43 -20.59 -11.67 8.06
CA GLN A 43 -20.67 -12.49 9.27
C GLN A 43 -20.16 -13.93 9.03
N ILE A 44 -18.99 -14.06 8.41
CA ILE A 44 -18.38 -15.36 8.12
C ILE A 44 -18.11 -16.07 9.46
N ASN A 45 -18.52 -17.34 9.57
CA ASN A 45 -18.16 -18.17 10.73
C ASN A 45 -16.63 -18.24 10.84
N THR A 46 -16.10 -18.03 12.05
CA THR A 46 -14.66 -18.00 12.34
C THR A 46 -13.89 -19.22 11.84
N ASP A 47 -14.56 -20.36 11.64
CA ASP A 47 -13.94 -21.61 11.16
C ASP A 47 -13.52 -21.56 9.68
N ASP A 48 -14.26 -20.87 8.81
CA ASP A 48 -13.93 -20.74 7.37
C ASP A 48 -12.91 -19.62 7.08
N MET A 49 -12.61 -18.82 8.11
CA MET A 49 -11.73 -17.65 8.00
C MET A 49 -10.29 -18.06 7.69
N TRP A 50 -9.85 -19.23 8.16
CA TRP A 50 -8.52 -19.79 7.87
C TRP A 50 -8.27 -20.05 6.38
N GLU A 51 -9.30 -20.40 5.61
CA GLU A 51 -9.16 -20.65 4.16
C GLU A 51 -9.18 -19.35 3.36
N TYR A 52 -9.93 -18.34 3.82
CA TYR A 52 -10.11 -17.08 3.09
C TYR A 52 -9.02 -16.03 3.39
N CYS A 53 -8.55 -15.97 4.64
CA CYS A 53 -7.60 -14.96 5.10
C CYS A 53 -6.19 -15.01 4.45
N PRO A 54 -5.56 -16.17 4.17
CA PRO A 54 -4.19 -16.20 3.66
C PRO A 54 -4.05 -15.60 2.25
N GLY A 55 -5.04 -15.82 1.37
CA GLY A 55 -5.02 -15.25 0.01
C GLY A 55 -5.20 -13.73 0.00
N VAL A 56 -6.11 -13.23 0.84
CA VAL A 56 -6.37 -11.78 0.97
C VAL A 56 -5.15 -11.07 1.56
N ILE A 57 -4.54 -11.63 2.61
CA ILE A 57 -3.32 -11.09 3.22
C ILE A 57 -2.17 -11.09 2.21
N GLN A 58 -1.94 -12.18 1.48
CA GLN A 58 -0.86 -12.25 0.48
C GLN A 58 -1.03 -11.19 -0.61
N SER A 59 -2.26 -11.00 -1.10
CA SER A 59 -2.56 -9.96 -2.10
C SER A 59 -2.35 -8.54 -1.59
N GLY A 60 -2.76 -8.26 -0.35
CA GLY A 60 -2.58 -6.96 0.30
C GLY A 60 -1.12 -6.63 0.62
N VAL A 61 -0.33 -7.64 0.99
CA VAL A 61 1.12 -7.49 1.18
C VAL A 61 1.82 -7.22 -0.15
N ALA A 62 1.48 -7.98 -1.21
CA ALA A 62 2.04 -7.76 -2.54
C ALA A 62 1.73 -6.34 -3.06
N SER A 63 0.50 -5.86 -2.88
CA SER A 63 0.13 -4.49 -3.26
C SER A 63 0.83 -3.44 -2.39
N GLY A 64 0.98 -3.69 -1.09
CA GLY A 64 1.72 -2.82 -0.16
C GLY A 64 3.20 -2.66 -0.53
N VAL A 65 3.88 -3.75 -0.87
CA VAL A 65 5.29 -3.72 -1.33
C VAL A 65 5.41 -2.97 -2.66
N GLY A 66 4.47 -3.18 -3.58
CA GLY A 66 4.41 -2.43 -4.85
C GLY A 66 4.24 -0.92 -4.63
N ALA A 67 3.33 -0.53 -3.73
CA ALA A 67 3.14 0.88 -3.35
C ALA A 67 4.42 1.47 -2.73
N TRP A 68 5.06 0.73 -1.81
CA TRP A 68 6.29 1.17 -1.14
C TRP A 68 7.40 1.48 -2.16
N LEU A 69 7.68 0.55 -3.09
CA LEU A 69 8.68 0.76 -4.14
C LEU A 69 8.36 1.96 -5.03
N ALA A 70 7.09 2.09 -5.44
CA ALA A 70 6.64 3.18 -6.29
C ALA A 70 6.80 4.55 -5.60
N PHE A 71 6.44 4.65 -4.31
CA PHE A 71 6.62 5.88 -3.53
C PHE A 71 8.09 6.21 -3.26
N VAL A 72 8.92 5.21 -2.98
CA VAL A 72 10.37 5.42 -2.83
C VAL A 72 10.95 6.00 -4.10
N ILE A 73 10.60 5.47 -5.28
CA ILE A 73 11.06 5.98 -6.58
C ILE A 73 10.52 7.39 -6.85
N ALA A 74 9.23 7.63 -6.59
CA ALA A 74 8.57 8.91 -6.86
C ALA A 74 9.13 10.05 -6.00
N PHE A 75 9.40 9.80 -4.71
CA PHE A 75 9.88 10.80 -3.76
C PHE A 75 11.41 10.85 -3.62
N TRP A 76 12.13 9.89 -4.22
CA TRP A 76 13.59 9.85 -4.26
C TRP A 76 14.26 11.20 -4.59
N PRO A 77 13.86 11.95 -5.63
CA PRO A 77 14.55 13.18 -5.99
C PRO A 77 14.32 14.35 -5.01
N ILE A 78 13.35 14.25 -4.10
CA ILE A 78 13.03 15.33 -3.15
C ILE A 78 13.79 15.11 -1.84
N TRP A 79 13.73 13.90 -1.28
CA TRP A 79 14.23 13.59 0.05
C TRP A 79 15.41 12.60 0.04
N THR A 80 15.74 12.02 -1.11
CA THR A 80 16.83 11.06 -1.33
C THR A 80 16.83 9.97 -0.25
N TYR A 81 17.84 9.92 0.63
CA TYR A 81 18.01 8.92 1.67
C TYR A 81 16.94 8.96 2.77
N LEU A 82 16.29 10.09 2.97
CA LEU A 82 15.19 10.20 3.93
C LEU A 82 13.90 9.54 3.41
N THR A 83 13.75 9.44 2.08
CA THR A 83 12.58 8.84 1.43
C THR A 83 12.28 7.41 1.89
N PRO A 84 13.21 6.44 1.77
CA PRO A 84 12.93 5.07 2.19
C PRO A 84 12.61 4.98 3.68
N ILE A 85 13.22 5.83 4.51
CA ILE A 85 12.95 5.87 5.95
C ILE A 85 11.51 6.31 6.20
N LEU A 86 11.09 7.45 5.64
CA LEU A 86 9.74 7.99 5.83
C LEU A 86 8.66 7.06 5.29
N VAL A 87 8.84 6.54 4.07
CA VAL A 87 7.86 5.62 3.45
C VAL A 87 7.77 4.33 4.26
N THR A 88 8.89 3.82 4.81
CA THR A 88 8.88 2.64 5.69
C THR A 88 8.16 2.93 7.01
N ILE A 89 8.43 4.07 7.65
CA ILE A 89 7.75 4.47 8.90
C ILE A 89 6.23 4.55 8.67
N ILE A 90 5.79 5.20 7.59
CA ILE A 90 4.36 5.30 7.25
C ILE A 90 3.76 3.91 6.97
N SER A 91 4.50 3.03 6.28
CA SER A 91 4.05 1.67 5.99
C SER A 91 3.93 0.83 7.28
N ILE A 92 4.88 0.95 8.20
CA ILE A 92 4.82 0.30 9.52
C ILE A 92 3.63 0.84 10.31
N ALA A 93 3.39 2.16 10.31
CA ALA A 93 2.25 2.75 10.99
C ALA A 93 0.90 2.23 10.43
N MET A 94 0.82 2.04 9.11
CA MET A 94 -0.35 1.43 8.45
C MET A 94 -0.53 -0.06 8.81
N ILE A 95 0.56 -0.82 8.97
CA ILE A 95 0.46 -2.21 9.45
C ILE A 95 0.09 -2.23 10.94
N LEU A 96 0.59 -1.28 11.73
CA LEU A 96 0.26 -1.22 13.14
C LEU A 96 -1.22 -0.84 13.35
N SER A 97 -1.77 0.03 12.50
CA SER A 97 -3.19 0.40 12.58
C SER A 97 -4.13 -0.77 12.30
N THR A 98 -3.70 -1.80 11.56
CA THR A 98 -4.50 -3.03 11.43
C THR A 98 -4.57 -3.83 12.73
N ASN A 99 -3.66 -3.63 13.69
CA ASN A 99 -3.76 -4.24 15.03
C ASN A 99 -4.81 -3.55 15.92
N LEU A 100 -5.27 -2.36 15.54
CA LEU A 100 -6.41 -1.70 16.20
C LEU A 100 -7.75 -2.24 15.70
N LEU A 101 -7.73 -3.05 14.64
CA LEU A 101 -8.92 -3.78 14.23
C LEU A 101 -9.25 -4.81 15.30
N PRO A 102 -10.55 -4.99 15.64
CA PRO A 102 -10.95 -5.97 16.63
C PRO A 102 -10.40 -7.34 16.22
N ALA A 103 -9.71 -7.99 17.16
CA ALA A 103 -9.32 -9.37 16.99
C ALA A 103 -10.62 -10.18 16.87
N PHE A 104 -10.79 -10.83 15.72
CA PHE A 104 -11.86 -11.78 15.48
C PHE A 104 -11.53 -13.08 16.19
#